data_AF-A0AAX3E9L7-F1
#
_entry.id   AF-A0AAX3E9L7-F1
#
_cell.length_a   1.000
_cell.length_b   1.000
_cell.length_c   1.000
_cell.angle_alpha   90.00
_cell.angle_beta   90.00
_cell.angle_gamma   90.00
#
_symmetry.space_group_name_H-M   'P 1'
#
loop_
_entity.id
_entity.type
_entity.pdbx_description
1 polymer ?
#
loop_
_entity_poly.entity_id
_entity_poly.type
_entity_poly.pdbx_seq_one_letter_code
_entity_poly.pdbx_strand_id
1 'polypeptide(L)' 'MDLQRDSMWAYIKCSDGRTEEREFPAGVYIEIGDILEDGSVVIDVPYPDEIEEDMDFPDLYDD' A
#
# COMPACT_ATOMS: atom_id res chain seq x y z
N MET A 1 12.96 23.32 4.02
CA MET A 1 12.47 21.98 4.36
C MET A 1 11.85 21.44 3.11
N ASP A 2 12.58 20.59 2.41
CA ASP A 2 12.04 19.76 1.34
C ASP A 2 10.89 18.98 1.98
N LEU A 3 9.64 19.33 1.65
CA LEU A 3 8.51 18.44 1.93
C LEU A 3 8.93 17.11 1.30
N GLN A 4 9.24 16.12 2.13
CA GLN A 4 9.37 14.75 1.66
C GLN A 4 8.11 14.51 0.84
N ARG A 5 8.30 14.32 -0.47
CA ARG A 5 7.23 13.85 -1.32
C ARG A 5 7.02 12.43 -0.81
N ASP A 6 6.01 12.22 0.02
CA ASP A 6 5.60 10.90 0.49
C ASP A 6 5.09 10.09 -0.70
N SER A 7 6.01 9.69 -1.58
CA SER A 7 5.74 8.75 -2.65
C SER A 7 5.51 7.39 -1.97
N MET A 8 4.29 6.87 -2.11
CA MET A 8 3.93 5.56 -1.57
C MET A 8 4.35 4.50 -2.58
N TRP A 9 5.00 3.44 -2.13
CA TRP A 9 5.34 2.31 -2.99
C TRP A 9 4.28 1.22 -2.83
N ALA A 10 4.04 0.40 -3.84
CA ALA A 10 3.19 -0.79 -3.73
C ALA A 10 3.66 -1.89 -4.68
N TYR A 11 3.43 -3.14 -4.28
CA TYR A 11 3.67 -4.28 -5.14
C TYR A 11 2.45 -4.54 -6.00
N ILE A 12 2.70 -4.64 -7.29
CA ILE A 12 1.69 -4.93 -8.29
C ILE A 12 2.02 -6.26 -8.96
N LYS A 13 0.99 -6.98 -9.39
CA LYS A 13 1.10 -8.15 -10.23
C LYS A 13 0.65 -7.79 -11.63
N CYS A 14 1.58 -7.77 -12.55
CA CYS A 14 1.32 -7.53 -13.96
C CYS A 14 0.53 -8.68 -14.57
N SER A 15 -0.17 -8.40 -15.67
CA SER A 15 -0.93 -9.39 -16.44
C SER A 15 -0.08 -10.55 -16.97
N ASP A 16 1.24 -10.35 -17.11
CA ASP A 16 2.23 -11.38 -17.46
C ASP A 16 2.48 -12.37 -16.29
N GLY A 17 1.91 -12.11 -15.11
CA GLY A 17 2.09 -12.91 -13.89
C GLY A 17 3.29 -12.51 -13.04
N ARG A 18 4.09 -11.54 -13.47
CA ARG A 18 5.24 -10.99 -12.74
C ARG A 18 4.79 -10.01 -11.66
N THR A 19 5.55 -9.93 -10.58
CA THR A 19 5.36 -8.96 -9.50
C THR A 19 6.41 -7.87 -9.59
N GLU A 20 6.00 -6.62 -9.49
CA GLU A 20 6.87 -5.45 -9.61
C GLU A 20 6.53 -4.42 -8.52
N GLU A 21 7.55 -3.73 -8.01
CA GLU A 21 7.37 -2.57 -7.13
C GLU A 21 7.10 -1.33 -7.97
N ARG A 22 6.06 -0.59 -7.59
CA ARG A 22 5.65 0.62 -8.29
C ARG A 22 5.50 1.76 -7.29
N GLU A 23 6.14 2.88 -7.60
CA GLU A 23 5.97 4.13 -6.88
C GLU A 23 4.69 4.84 -7.34
N PHE A 24 3.90 5.29 -6.39
CA PHE A 24 2.69 6.08 -6.57
C PHE A 24 2.88 7.47 -5.93
N PRO A 25 2.34 8.52 -6.57
CA PRO A 25 2.38 9.84 -5.99
C PRO A 25 1.54 9.90 -4.70
N ALA A 26 1.97 10.72 -3.75
CA ALA A 26 1.24 11.01 -2.51
C ALA A 26 -0.21 11.43 -2.82
N GLY A 27 -1.18 10.80 -2.15
CA GLY A 27 -2.61 11.08 -2.31
C GLY A 27 -3.36 10.17 -3.29
N VAL A 28 -2.70 9.16 -3.85
CA VAL A 28 -3.39 8.05 -4.52
C VAL A 28 -3.80 7.02 -3.47
N TYR A 29 -5.11 6.74 -3.40
CA TYR A 29 -5.64 5.64 -2.59
C TYR A 29 -5.61 4.36 -3.42
N ILE A 30 -4.76 3.42 -3.01
CA ILE A 30 -4.68 2.07 -3.58
C ILE A 30 -4.90 1.04 -2.47
N GLU A 31 -5.63 -0.02 -2.79
CA GLU A 31 -5.91 -1.13 -1.89
C GLU A 31 -5.49 -2.46 -2.52
N ILE A 32 -5.16 -3.45 -1.70
CA ILE A 32 -4.82 -4.79 -2.20
C ILE A 32 -6.04 -5.38 -2.90
N GLY A 33 -5.87 -5.77 -4.16
CA GLY A 33 -6.92 -6.25 -5.05
C GLY A 33 -7.38 -5.21 -6.08
N ASP A 34 -6.95 -3.96 -5.97
CA ASP A 34 -7.29 -2.91 -6.95
C ASP A 34 -6.60 -3.16 -8.29
N ILE A 35 -7.27 -2.81 -9.39
CA ILE A 35 -6.78 -3.02 -10.76
C ILE A 35 -6.38 -1.68 -11.34
N LEU A 36 -5.09 -1.52 -11.64
CA LEU A 36 -4.51 -0.33 -12.22
C LEU A 36 -4.90 -0.16 -13.70
N GLU A 37 -4.70 1.04 -14.25
CA GLU A 37 -5.01 1.35 -15.67
C GLU A 37 -4.31 0.42 -16.68
N ASP A 38 -3.14 -0.11 -16.33
CA ASP A 38 -2.36 -1.05 -17.15
C ASP A 38 -2.89 -2.51 -17.06
N GLY A 39 -3.90 -2.76 -16.22
CA GLY A 39 -4.44 -4.09 -15.94
C GLY A 39 -3.69 -4.87 -14.86
N SER A 40 -2.63 -4.30 -14.29
CA SER A 40 -1.92 -4.88 -13.15
C SER A 40 -2.75 -4.80 -11.87
N VAL A 41 -2.62 -5.80 -11.00
CA VAL A 41 -3.39 -5.89 -9.74
C VAL A 41 -2.48 -5.55 -8.57
N VAL A 42 -2.91 -4.66 -7.68
CA VAL A 42 -2.18 -4.38 -6.44
C VAL A 42 -2.25 -5.63 -5.55
N ILE A 43 -1.10 -6.20 -5.21
CA ILE A 43 -1.01 -7.42 -4.40
C ILE A 43 -0.49 -7.16 -2.99
N ASP A 44 0.21 -6.05 -2.79
CA ASP A 44 0.69 -5.63 -1.48
C ASP A 44 0.88 -4.12 -1.49
N VAL A 45 0.52 -3.49 -0.38
CA VAL A 45 0.79 -2.08 -0.11
C VAL A 45 1.50 -2.04 1.24
N PRO A 46 2.70 -1.44 1.36
CA PRO A 46 3.28 -1.14 2.65
C PRO A 46 2.26 -0.27 3.38
N TYR A 47 1.84 -0.74 4.56
CA TYR A 47 1.16 0.14 5.49
C TYR A 47 2.07 1.37 5.68
N PRO A 48 1.56 2.60 5.53
CA PRO A 48 2.35 3.75 5.93
C PRO A 48 2.73 3.53 7.40
N ASP A 49 4.03 3.56 7.68
CA ASP A 49 4.61 3.41 9.03
C ASP A 49 4.22 4.58 9.97
N GLU A 50 3.14 5.29 9.66
CA GLU A 50 2.58 6.44 10.37
C GLU A 50 1.09 6.24 10.69
N ILE A 51 0.78 5.15 11.38
CA ILE A 51 -0.21 5.24 12.47
C ILE A 51 0.46 4.93 13.80
N GLU A 52 1.49 5.71 14.17
CA GLU A 52 1.75 6.01 15.58
C GLU A 52 0.67 6.99 16.10
N GLU A 53 -0.61 6.63 15.99
CA GLU A 53 -1.69 7.24 16.76
C GLU A 53 -2.79 6.20 17.01
N ASP A 54 -2.66 5.50 18.15
CA ASP A 54 -3.79 4.92 18.86
C ASP A 54 -4.57 3.79 18.17
N MET A 55 -3.91 2.87 17.45
CA MET A 55 -4.51 1.55 17.19
C MET A 55 -4.26 0.65 18.40
N ASP A 56 -5.01 0.91 19.47
CA ASP A 56 -5.42 -0.14 20.39
C ASP A 56 -5.89 -1.31 19.52
N PHE A 57 -5.16 -2.42 19.55
CA PHE A 57 -5.65 -3.70 19.07
C PHE A 57 -6.43 -4.29 20.26
N PRO A 58 -7.72 -3.99 20.47
CA PRO A 58 -8.46 -4.81 21.40
C PRO A 58 -8.64 -6.17 20.71
N ASP A 59 -8.51 -7.22 21.51
CA ASP A 59 -8.86 -8.60 21.18
C ASP A 59 -7.79 -9.42 20.43
N LEU A 60 -6.59 -9.50 21.03
CA LEU A 60 -5.91 -10.79 21.12
C LEU A 60 -5.87 -11.29 22.57
N TYR A 61 -7.05 -11.50 23.18
CA TYR A 61 -7.23 -12.47 24.28
C TYR A 61 -8.70 -12.88 24.32
N ASP A 62 -9.02 -14.07 23.82
CA ASP A 62 -10.20 -14.81 24.26
C ASP A 62 -9.69 -16.11 24.92
N ASP A 63 -10.23 -16.36 26.11
CA ASP A 63 -9.78 -17.24 27.21
C ASP A 63 -9.62 -18.74 26.86
#